data_AF-A0A317SVB2-F1
#
_entry.id   AF-A0A317SVB2-F1
#
_cell.length_a   1.000
_cell.length_b   1.000
_cell.length_c   1.000
_cell.angle_alpha   90.00
_cell.angle_beta   90.00
_cell.angle_gamma   90.00
#
_symmetry.space_group_name_H-M   'P 1'
#
loop_
_entity.id
_entity.type
_entity.pdbx_description
1 polymer ?
#
loop_
_entity_poly.entity_id
_entity_poly.type
_entity_poly.pdbx_seq_one_letter_code
_entity_poly.pdbx_strand_id
1 'polypeptide(L)'
;MSTLLRSSGILGRAVVSMRPATAVVGNSGNARLMGTSTRHDNDPEVLERNKQSVLRKHAKGSTEYPHWHEELATDSEAFVKAYRGETEASEGEIAKLEKANDKILDAKNNVKEQKRRKQVSK
;
A
#
# COMPACT_ATOMS: atom_id res chain seq x y z
N MET A 1 -16.19 -23.75 81.83
CA MET A 1 -16.98 -23.51 80.60
C MET A 1 -16.38 -22.31 79.86
N SER A 2 -15.77 -22.53 78.70
CA SER A 2 -15.54 -21.49 77.69
C SER A 2 -14.99 -22.13 76.41
N THR A 3 -15.81 -22.16 75.37
CA THR A 3 -15.41 -22.38 73.98
C THR A 3 -15.79 -21.13 73.20
N LEU A 4 -14.79 -20.37 72.74
CA LEU A 4 -15.00 -19.27 71.81
C LEU A 4 -14.70 -19.77 70.39
N LEU A 5 -15.77 -20.09 69.66
CA LEU A 5 -15.76 -20.26 68.21
C LEU A 5 -15.44 -18.90 67.56
N ARG A 6 -14.32 -18.79 66.85
CA ARG A 6 -14.07 -17.72 65.89
C ARG A 6 -14.37 -18.23 64.49
N SER A 7 -15.55 -17.87 63.99
CA SER A 7 -15.89 -17.97 62.56
C SER A 7 -15.48 -16.66 61.90
N SER A 8 -14.38 -16.68 61.13
CA SER A 8 -13.98 -15.57 60.28
C SER A 8 -14.57 -15.80 58.89
N GLY A 9 -15.56 -14.98 58.55
CA GLY A 9 -16.25 -14.99 57.26
C GLY A 9 -15.31 -14.76 56.09
N ILE A 10 -15.53 -15.54 55.04
CA ILE A 10 -14.88 -15.47 53.73
C ILE A 10 -15.25 -14.13 53.07
N LEU A 11 -14.25 -13.28 52.85
CA LEU A 11 -14.37 -12.03 52.09
C LEU A 11 -14.76 -12.35 50.65
N GLY A 12 -15.99 -12.01 50.28
CA GLY A 12 -16.49 -12.10 48.91
C GLY A 12 -15.74 -11.15 47.97
N ARG A 13 -14.97 -11.71 47.04
CA ARG A 13 -14.46 -10.99 45.87
C ARG A 13 -15.62 -10.71 44.90
N ALA A 14 -16.14 -9.49 44.92
CA ALA A 14 -17.00 -9.00 43.86
C ALA A 14 -16.17 -8.78 42.60
N VAL A 15 -16.36 -9.62 41.58
CA VAL A 15 -15.88 -9.39 40.22
C VAL A 15 -16.80 -8.38 39.55
N VAL A 16 -16.45 -7.09 39.60
CA VAL A 16 -17.09 -6.07 38.78
C VAL A 16 -16.66 -6.32 37.32
N SER A 17 -17.58 -6.88 36.54
CA SER A 17 -17.48 -6.95 35.09
C SER A 17 -17.56 -5.53 34.52
N MET A 18 -16.41 -4.88 34.35
CA MET A 18 -16.30 -3.70 33.49
C MET A 18 -16.51 -4.16 32.05
N ARG A 19 -17.72 -3.96 31.52
CA ARG A 19 -17.94 -4.02 30.07
C ARG A 19 -17.10 -2.92 29.42
N PRO A 20 -16.28 -3.22 28.40
CA PRO A 20 -15.63 -2.17 27.63
C PRO A 20 -16.71 -1.38 26.90
N ALA A 21 -16.80 -0.08 27.17
CA ALA A 21 -17.61 0.82 26.38
C ALA A 21 -17.06 0.82 24.95
N THR A 22 -17.84 0.32 24.00
CA THR A 22 -17.55 0.47 22.57
C THR A 22 -17.54 1.96 22.27
N ALA A 23 -16.37 2.46 21.90
CA ALA A 23 -16.13 3.84 21.51
C ALA A 23 -17.03 4.20 20.32
N VAL A 24 -17.98 5.11 20.52
CA VAL A 24 -18.56 5.89 19.41
C VAL A 24 -17.51 6.95 19.06
N VAL A 25 -16.70 6.66 18.04
CA VAL A 25 -15.89 7.68 17.37
C VAL A 25 -16.87 8.53 16.56
N GLY A 26 -17.23 9.68 17.13
CA GLY A 26 -17.98 10.70 16.43
C GLY A 26 -17.25 11.11 15.16
N ASN A 27 -18.01 11.19 14.07
CA ASN A 27 -17.62 11.72 12.77
C ASN A 27 -17.25 13.21 12.89
N SER A 28 -16.06 13.50 13.42
CA SER A 28 -15.53 14.84 13.57
C SER A 28 -14.67 15.20 12.36
N GLY A 29 -15.31 15.80 11.38
CA GLY A 29 -14.72 16.85 10.56
C GLY A 29 -13.83 16.38 9.42
N ASN A 30 -14.06 17.01 8.27
CA ASN A 30 -13.17 17.11 7.14
C ASN A 30 -11.78 17.59 7.59
N ALA A 31 -10.96 16.70 8.15
CA ALA A 31 -9.53 16.79 7.99
C ALA A 31 -9.30 16.56 6.50
N ARG A 32 -9.31 17.64 5.72
CA ARG A 32 -8.67 17.67 4.42
C ARG A 32 -7.21 17.37 4.71
N LEU A 33 -6.85 16.09 4.76
CA LEU A 33 -5.47 15.66 4.59
C LEU A 33 -5.03 16.34 3.29
N MET A 34 -4.25 17.41 3.42
CA MET A 34 -3.57 17.99 2.27
C MET A 34 -2.81 16.85 1.61
N GLY A 35 -3.16 16.60 0.35
CA GLY A 35 -2.89 15.36 -0.36
C GLY A 35 -1.45 14.90 -0.19
N THR A 36 -1.29 13.67 0.29
CA THR A 36 -0.10 12.91 -0.04
C THR A 36 -0.09 12.79 -1.57
N SER A 37 1.04 13.10 -2.22
CA SER A 37 1.21 12.98 -3.68
C SER A 37 0.88 11.54 -4.09
N THR A 38 -0.36 11.33 -4.51
CA THR A 38 -0.82 10.09 -5.14
C THR A 38 -0.80 10.35 -6.64
N ARG A 39 -0.36 9.35 -7.41
CA ARG A 39 -0.21 9.45 -8.88
C ARG A 39 -1.54 9.76 -9.60
N HIS A 40 -2.66 9.70 -8.90
CA HIS A 40 -4.01 9.85 -9.44
C HIS A 40 -4.81 11.01 -8.82
N ASP A 41 -4.18 11.96 -8.12
CA ASP A 41 -4.83 13.15 -7.54
C ASP A 41 -6.10 12.86 -6.70
N ASN A 42 -6.20 11.66 -6.12
CA ASN A 42 -7.41 11.15 -5.47
C ASN A 42 -8.66 11.10 -6.37
N ASP A 43 -8.52 10.72 -7.63
CA ASP A 43 -9.64 10.48 -8.53
C ASP A 43 -10.64 9.48 -7.89
N PRO A 44 -11.90 9.90 -7.62
CA PRO A 44 -12.88 9.07 -6.95
C PRO A 44 -13.24 7.80 -7.73
N GLU A 45 -13.18 7.81 -9.06
CA GLU A 45 -13.52 6.65 -9.88
C GLU A 45 -12.46 5.55 -9.77
N VAL A 46 -11.18 5.92 -9.72
CA VAL A 46 -10.05 5.00 -9.56
C VAL A 46 -10.08 4.37 -8.17
N LEU A 47 -10.36 5.18 -7.15
CA LEU A 47 -10.47 4.72 -5.76
C LEU A 47 -11.61 3.71 -5.58
N GLU A 48 -12.80 4.00 -6.11
CA GLU A 48 -13.95 3.10 -5.95
C GLU A 48 -13.76 1.80 -6.75
N ARG A 49 -13.17 1.86 -7.96
CA ARG A 49 -12.84 0.67 -8.75
C ARG A 49 -11.89 -0.28 -8.01
N ASN A 50 -10.83 0.26 -7.44
CA ASN A 50 -9.82 -0.53 -6.74
C ASN A 50 -10.31 -1.01 -5.37
N LYS A 51 -11.09 -0.21 -4.66
CA LYS A 51 -11.81 -0.65 -3.46
C LYS A 51 -12.74 -1.82 -3.75
N GLN A 52 -13.54 -1.75 -4.82
CA GLN A 52 -14.42 -2.85 -5.22
C GLN A 52 -13.62 -4.10 -5.64
N SER A 53 -12.50 -3.92 -6.32
CA SER A 53 -11.56 -5.01 -6.65
C SER A 53 -11.11 -5.76 -5.39
N VAL A 54 -10.63 -5.04 -4.37
CA VAL A 54 -10.20 -5.61 -3.09
C VAL A 54 -11.36 -6.30 -2.36
N LEU A 55 -12.51 -5.64 -2.26
CA LEU A 55 -13.69 -6.20 -1.57
C LEU A 55 -14.19 -7.49 -2.21
N ARG A 56 -14.16 -7.60 -3.55
CA ARG A 56 -14.50 -8.85 -4.26
C ARG A 56 -13.52 -9.97 -3.94
N LYS A 57 -12.22 -9.67 -3.89
CA LYS A 57 -11.16 -10.66 -3.62
C LYS A 57 -11.18 -11.16 -2.17
N HIS A 58 -11.64 -10.35 -1.23
CA HIS A 58 -11.86 -10.75 0.16
C HIS A 58 -13.25 -11.37 0.43
N ALA A 59 -14.11 -11.49 -0.59
CA ALA A 59 -15.41 -12.12 -0.42
C ALA A 59 -15.25 -13.60 -0.03
N LYS A 60 -16.15 -14.09 0.83
CA LYS A 60 -16.11 -15.47 1.34
C LYS A 60 -16.33 -16.45 0.18
N GLY A 61 -15.30 -17.20 -0.18
CA GLY A 61 -15.30 -18.13 -1.33
C GLY A 61 -14.49 -17.64 -2.55
N SER A 62 -13.88 -16.46 -2.47
CA SER A 62 -12.92 -16.00 -3.48
C SER A 62 -11.66 -16.87 -3.46
N THR A 63 -11.23 -17.31 -4.64
CA THR A 63 -9.96 -18.04 -4.87
C THR A 63 -8.81 -17.08 -5.21
N GLU A 64 -9.11 -15.80 -5.45
CA GLU A 64 -8.12 -14.79 -5.77
C GLU A 64 -7.45 -14.26 -4.50
N TYR A 65 -6.12 -14.22 -4.52
CA TYR A 65 -5.35 -13.61 -3.46
C TYR A 65 -5.55 -12.09 -3.47
N PRO A 66 -5.82 -11.48 -2.31
CA PRO A 66 -5.84 -10.04 -2.20
C PRO A 66 -4.45 -9.50 -2.54
N HIS A 67 -4.41 -8.61 -3.53
CA HIS A 67 -3.19 -8.01 -4.04
C HIS A 67 -3.21 -6.51 -3.75
N TRP A 68 -2.04 -5.98 -3.37
CA TRP A 68 -1.88 -4.57 -3.11
C TRP A 68 -1.85 -3.78 -4.42
N HIS A 69 -2.69 -2.75 -4.53
CA HIS A 69 -2.71 -1.91 -5.72
C HIS A 69 -1.58 -0.87 -5.65
N GLU A 70 -0.44 -1.16 -6.27
CA GLU A 70 0.73 -0.25 -6.28
C GLU A 70 0.43 1.12 -6.91
N GLU A 71 -0.57 1.19 -7.78
CA GLU A 71 -1.07 2.43 -8.38
C GLU A 71 -1.73 3.38 -7.36
N LEU A 72 -2.24 2.85 -6.24
CA LEU A 72 -2.81 3.64 -5.16
C LEU A 72 -1.77 4.03 -4.10
N ALA A 73 -0.61 3.38 -4.10
CA ALA A 73 0.44 3.68 -3.14
C ALA A 73 0.94 5.12 -3.34
N THR A 74 1.18 5.83 -2.23
CA THR A 74 1.80 7.16 -2.29
C THR A 74 3.24 6.99 -2.81
N ASP A 75 3.77 7.97 -3.55
CA ASP A 75 5.14 7.91 -4.08
C ASP A 75 6.20 7.62 -2.98
N SER A 76 5.95 8.09 -1.75
CA SER A 76 6.79 7.80 -0.57
C SER A 76 6.77 6.33 -0.14
N GLU A 77 5.65 5.62 -0.30
CA GLU A 77 5.53 4.19 0.03
C GLU A 77 6.23 3.34 -1.03
N ALA A 78 6.09 3.69 -2.31
CA ALA A 78 6.81 3.05 -3.41
C ALA A 78 8.34 3.14 -3.23
N PHE A 79 8.84 4.28 -2.76
CA PHE A 79 10.27 4.46 -2.46
C PHE A 79 10.75 3.53 -1.34
N VAL A 80 9.98 3.40 -0.25
CA VAL A 80 10.33 2.51 0.86
C VAL A 80 10.32 1.05 0.43
N LYS A 81 9.36 0.63 -0.40
CA LYS A 81 9.32 -0.73 -0.96
C LYS A 81 10.51 -1.02 -1.88
N ALA A 82 10.88 -0.07 -2.74
CA ALA A 82 12.06 -0.19 -3.59
C ALA A 82 13.35 -0.31 -2.75
N TYR A 83 13.47 0.48 -1.69
CA TYR A 83 14.60 0.38 -0.76
C TYR A 83 14.68 -0.97 -0.05
N ARG A 84 13.52 -1.58 0.27
CA ARG A 84 13.43 -2.90 0.91
C ARG A 84 13.59 -4.07 -0.08
N GLY A 85 13.63 -3.81 -1.39
CA GLY A 85 13.66 -4.85 -2.42
C GLY A 85 12.35 -5.62 -2.56
N GLU A 86 11.24 -5.05 -2.10
CA GLU A 86 9.89 -5.66 -2.18
C GLU A 86 9.24 -5.45 -3.56
N THR A 87 9.99 -4.96 -4.55
CA THR A 87 9.52 -4.75 -5.92
C THR A 87 9.53 -6.07 -6.70
N GLU A 88 8.38 -6.48 -7.24
CA GLU A 88 8.24 -7.67 -8.09
C GLU A 88 8.92 -7.57 -9.47
N ALA A 89 9.67 -6.49 -9.73
CA ALA A 89 10.43 -6.33 -10.96
C ALA A 89 11.49 -7.43 -11.06
N SER A 90 11.20 -8.45 -11.85
CA SER A 90 12.15 -9.50 -12.19
C SER A 90 13.41 -8.87 -12.78
N GLU A 91 14.59 -9.25 -12.27
CA GLU A 91 15.89 -8.85 -12.84
C GLU A 91 15.93 -9.08 -14.36
N GLY A 92 15.20 -10.09 -14.85
CA GLY A 92 15.08 -10.40 -16.27
C GLY A 92 14.26 -9.37 -17.08
N GLU A 93 13.30 -8.66 -16.49
CA GLU A 93 12.59 -7.55 -17.14
C GLU A 93 13.43 -6.29 -17.19
N ILE A 94 14.17 -6.01 -16.12
CA ILE A 94 15.09 -4.87 -16.06
C ILE A 94 16.16 -5.03 -17.16
N ALA A 95 16.76 -6.21 -17.29
CA ALA A 95 17.74 -6.49 -18.34
C ALA A 95 17.17 -6.36 -19.77
N LYS A 96 15.89 -6.70 -19.97
CA LYS A 96 15.21 -6.50 -21.27
C LYS A 96 15.04 -5.02 -21.58
N LEU A 97 14.66 -4.22 -20.58
CA LEU A 97 14.47 -2.77 -20.73
C LEU A 97 15.81 -2.07 -21.01
N GLU A 98 16.89 -2.44 -20.32
CA GLU A 98 18.23 -1.92 -20.57
C GLU A 98 18.69 -2.21 -22.00
N LYS A 99 18.56 -3.48 -22.44
CA LYS A 99 18.91 -3.87 -23.81
C LYS A 99 18.07 -3.18 -24.87
N ALA A 100 16.80 -2.85 -24.57
CA ALA A 100 15.95 -2.07 -25.47
C ALA A 100 16.41 -0.61 -25.56
N ASN A 101 16.80 -0.01 -24.44
CA ASN A 101 17.32 1.36 -24.39
C ASN A 101 18.62 1.52 -25.18
N ASP A 102 19.56 0.57 -25.06
CA ASP A 102 20.83 0.61 -25.80
C ASP A 102 20.60 0.61 -27.31
N LYS A 103 19.70 -0.26 -27.80
CA LYS A 103 19.33 -0.31 -29.22
C LYS A 103 18.73 1.00 -29.72
N ILE A 104 17.90 1.65 -28.91
CA ILE A 104 17.30 2.95 -29.25
C ILE A 104 18.39 4.03 -29.31
N LEU A 105 19.37 3.98 -28.40
CA LEU A 105 20.49 4.91 -28.37
C LEU A 105 21.35 4.76 -29.64
N ASP A 106 21.69 3.53 -30.01
CA ASP A 106 22.45 3.22 -31.21
C ASP A 106 21.73 3.65 -32.48
N ALA A 107 20.43 3.37 -32.58
CA ALA A 107 19.61 3.82 -33.70
C ALA A 107 19.58 5.36 -33.81
N LYS A 108 19.45 6.08 -32.69
CA LYS A 108 19.50 7.55 -32.67
C LYS A 108 20.85 8.09 -33.11
N ASN A 109 21.95 7.47 -32.67
CA ASN A 109 23.31 7.87 -33.05
C ASN A 109 23.56 7.65 -34.54
N ASN A 110 23.13 6.52 -35.08
CA ASN A 110 23.23 6.23 -36.52
C ASN A 110 22.41 7.20 -37.38
N VAL A 111 21.18 7.53 -36.97
CA VAL A 111 20.34 8.52 -37.67
C VAL A 111 20.97 9.92 -37.61
N LYS A 112 21.52 10.30 -36.46
CA LYS A 112 22.22 11.58 -36.29
C LYS A 112 23.45 11.67 -37.20
N GLU A 113 24.23 10.61 -37.28
CA GLU A 113 25.43 10.53 -38.13
C GLU A 113 25.07 10.57 -39.63
N GLN A 114 24.02 9.87 -40.05
CA GLN A 114 23.51 9.97 -41.43
C GLN A 114 23.06 11.39 -41.79
N LYS A 115 22.41 12.10 -40.86
CA LYS A 115 22.04 13.51 -41.07
C LYS A 115 23.28 14.41 -41.22
N ARG A 116 24.32 14.21 -40.40
CA ARG A 116 25.58 14.97 -40.52
C ARG A 116 26.25 14.74 -41.87
N ARG A 117 26.37 13.49 -42.32
CA ARG A 117 26.97 13.16 -43.62
C ARG A 117 26.22 13.77 -44.80
N LYS A 118 24.89 13.80 -44.75
CA LYS A 118 24.07 14.43 -45.80
C LYS A 118 24.18 15.96 -45.83
N GLN A 119 24.49 16.61 -44.71
CA GLN A 119 24.71 18.07 -44.66
C GLN A 119 26.09 18.49 -45.17
N VAL A 120 27.11 17.64 -45.03
CA VAL A 120 28.47 17.94 -45.51
C VAL A 120 28.63 17.73 -47.02
N SER A 121 27.76 16.91 -47.63
CA SER A 121 27.80 16.59 -49.07
C SER A 121 26.99 17.55 -49.96
N LYS A 122 26.51 18.67 -49.41
CA LYS A 122 25.63 19.63 -50.10
C LYS A 122 26.26 21.01 -50.09
#